data_AF-A0A251ZZH5-F1
#
_entry.id   AF-A0A251ZZH5-F1
#
_cell.length_a   1.000
_cell.length_b   1.000
_cell.length_c   1.000
_cell.angle_alpha   90.00
_cell.angle_beta   90.00
_cell.angle_gamma   90.00
#
_symmetry.space_group_name_H-M   'P 1'
#
loop_
_entity.id
_entity.type
_entity.pdbx_description
1 polymer ?
#
loop_
_entity_poly.entity_id
_entity_poly.type
_entity_poly.pdbx_seq_one_letter_code
_entity_poly.pdbx_strand_id
1 'polypeptide(L)'
;MAAAPAAAFATTITGPYVDLGGGYNLVQNQHAHTSGFGGGASSNENVTSSQFRHGTGFTGFGAFGWGFGNGLRAEVEGVYNYSNINHQGGTSVPGRTRGSDQSYGGFINVLYDIDLKQFGIDAPVTPFVGVGAGYLWQHYNPTTTTYNNGNTSRLGGTNGGFAYQGIVGAAYDTGIPGFQITTEYRMIGQPGSFTDGSFTSTANYANGNKGRGNTNFDHRFNHQFILGLRYAFDTAPPPPPPAPVVAAPAPLPARSYLVFFDWDKSVLSARARQIVAEAAQASTHVQTTRIEVNGYTDNSAAHPGPRGEKYNLGLSNRRADSVKAELIRDGVPASAI
;
A
#
# COMPACT_ATOMS: atom_id res chain seq x y z
N MET A 1 -2.75 -36.94 -1.35
CA MET A 1 -2.75 -35.66 -2.09
C MET A 1 -2.56 -34.58 -1.03
N ALA A 2 -1.34 -34.06 -0.88
CA ALA A 2 -1.00 -33.09 0.15
C ALA A 2 -1.57 -31.73 -0.25
N ALA A 3 -2.41 -31.14 0.60
CA ALA A 3 -2.87 -29.77 0.43
C ALA A 3 -1.65 -28.84 0.54
N ALA A 4 -1.40 -28.05 -0.50
CA ALA A 4 -0.42 -26.97 -0.45
C ALA A 4 -0.81 -25.99 0.67
N PRO A 5 0.15 -25.39 1.40
CA PRO A 5 -0.16 -24.36 2.37
C PRO A 5 -0.85 -23.22 1.64
N ALA A 6 -2.05 -22.86 2.09
CA ALA A 6 -2.75 -21.69 1.59
C ALA A 6 -1.83 -20.48 1.80
N ALA A 7 -1.41 -19.85 0.70
CA ALA A 7 -0.64 -18.62 0.75
C ALA A 7 -1.50 -17.58 1.47
N ALA A 8 -1.06 -17.16 2.65
CA ALA A 8 -1.63 -16.05 3.38
C ALA A 8 -1.55 -14.82 2.47
N PHE A 9 -2.69 -14.31 2.03
CA PHE A 9 -2.76 -13.04 1.35
C PHE A 9 -2.28 -11.95 2.31
N ALA A 10 -1.64 -10.90 1.77
CA ALA A 10 -1.38 -9.69 2.55
C ALA A 10 -2.71 -9.24 3.17
N THR A 11 -2.74 -9.08 4.50
CA THR A 11 -3.95 -8.80 5.26
C THR A 11 -4.30 -7.31 5.13
N THR A 12 -4.73 -6.90 3.94
CA THR A 12 -5.38 -5.59 3.75
C THR A 12 -6.59 -5.55 4.66
N ILE A 13 -6.51 -4.76 5.73
CA ILE A 13 -7.57 -4.67 6.72
C ILE A 13 -8.81 -4.08 6.04
N THR A 14 -9.93 -4.75 6.19
CA THR A 14 -11.24 -4.28 5.73
C THR A 14 -12.16 -4.21 6.94
N GLY A 15 -12.71 -3.04 7.24
CA GLY A 15 -13.57 -2.86 8.42
C GLY A 15 -12.84 -2.38 9.67
N PRO A 16 -13.49 -2.46 10.84
CA PRO A 16 -13.00 -1.85 12.07
C PRO A 16 -11.83 -2.63 12.67
N TYR A 17 -10.89 -1.90 13.26
CA TYR A 17 -9.78 -2.45 14.04
C TYR A 17 -9.42 -1.53 15.19
N VAL A 18 -8.69 -2.09 16.15
CA VAL A 18 -8.06 -1.33 17.24
C VAL A 18 -6.56 -1.52 17.19
N ASP A 19 -5.84 -0.48 17.60
CA ASP A 19 -4.38 -0.49 17.71
C ASP A 19 -3.99 0.11 19.07
N LEU A 20 -3.07 -0.55 19.76
CA LEU A 20 -2.56 -0.09 21.04
C LEU A 20 -1.04 -0.23 21.02
N GLY A 21 -0.34 0.86 21.28
CA GLY A 21 1.11 0.89 21.22
C GLY A 21 1.74 1.58 22.42
N GLY A 22 2.92 1.11 22.77
CA GLY A 22 3.77 1.69 23.79
C GLY A 22 5.22 1.69 23.33
N GLY A 23 5.95 2.74 23.67
CA GLY A 23 7.27 2.90 23.11
C GLY A 23 8.12 3.97 23.76
N TYR A 24 9.23 4.20 23.09
CA TYR A 24 10.26 5.12 23.52
C TYR A 24 10.12 6.47 22.79
N ASN A 25 10.21 7.56 23.54
CA ASN A 25 10.08 8.92 23.02
C ASN A 25 11.40 9.67 23.17
N LEU A 26 11.92 10.17 22.06
CA LEU A 26 13.14 10.98 21.99
C LEU A 26 12.78 12.38 21.47
N VAL A 27 12.90 13.37 22.35
CA VAL A 27 12.58 14.77 22.02
C VAL A 27 13.87 15.46 21.55
N GLN A 28 13.83 16.15 20.41
CA GLN A 28 14.98 16.93 19.95
C GLN A 28 15.30 18.07 20.91
N ASN A 29 16.55 18.53 20.91
CA ASN A 29 16.96 19.68 21.71
C ASN A 29 16.16 20.92 21.28
N GLN A 30 15.53 21.58 22.24
CA GLN A 30 14.72 22.77 21.98
C GLN A 30 15.47 24.04 22.39
N HIS A 31 15.31 25.10 21.60
CA HIS A 31 15.81 26.41 21.93
C HIS A 31 14.70 27.21 22.62
N ALA A 32 15.00 27.68 23.83
CA ALA A 32 14.12 28.51 24.61
C ALA A 32 14.61 29.96 24.59
N HIS A 33 13.70 30.88 24.32
CA HIS A 33 13.91 32.31 24.45
C HIS A 33 13.12 32.81 25.66
N THR A 34 13.81 33.31 26.68
CA THR A 34 13.16 33.88 27.86
C THR A 34 13.33 35.39 27.86
N SER A 35 12.22 36.11 27.99
CA SER A 35 12.16 37.56 28.17
C SER A 35 11.60 37.91 29.55
N GLY A 36 12.06 39.00 30.16
CA GLY A 36 11.45 39.57 31.37
C GLY A 36 12.10 39.21 32.71
N PHE A 37 13.43 39.05 32.79
CA PHE A 37 14.11 38.96 34.09
C PHE A 37 14.35 40.35 34.71
N GLY A 38 13.29 41.05 35.12
CA GLY A 38 13.42 42.24 35.97
C GLY A 38 13.75 41.84 37.41
N GLY A 39 14.92 42.22 37.93
CA GLY A 39 15.28 41.94 39.34
C GLY A 39 16.75 42.14 39.73
N GLY A 40 17.66 42.33 38.78
CA GLY A 40 18.98 42.92 39.00
C GLY A 40 19.03 44.31 38.34
N ALA A 41 19.90 45.22 38.81
CA ALA A 41 20.04 46.57 38.27
C ALA A 41 20.39 46.58 36.77
N SER A 42 19.36 46.53 35.93
CA SER A 42 19.28 47.03 34.56
C SER A 42 17.93 46.56 33.99
N SER A 43 16.97 47.46 34.05
CA SER A 43 15.77 47.44 33.23
C SER A 43 16.18 47.62 31.76
N ASN A 44 16.53 46.52 31.08
CA ASN A 44 16.56 46.42 29.62
C ASN A 44 16.60 44.94 29.22
N GLU A 45 15.63 44.55 28.40
CA GLU A 45 15.57 43.44 27.43
C GLU A 45 16.72 42.41 27.41
N ASN A 46 16.99 41.70 28.50
CA ASN A 46 17.88 40.55 28.46
C ASN A 46 17.09 39.33 27.96
N VAL A 47 16.92 39.21 26.64
CA VAL A 47 16.48 37.97 26.00
C VAL A 47 17.61 36.95 26.19
N THR A 48 17.40 35.99 27.09
CA THR A 48 18.38 34.93 27.32
C THR A 48 17.97 33.70 26.52
N SER A 49 18.82 33.26 25.60
CA SER A 49 18.66 31.99 24.90
C SER A 49 19.20 30.85 25.76
N SER A 50 18.40 29.82 26.02
CA SER A 50 18.87 28.59 26.70
C SER A 50 18.43 27.36 25.90
N GLN A 51 19.21 26.28 26.00
CA GLN A 51 18.89 25.02 25.35
C GLN A 51 18.39 24.03 26.39
N PHE A 52 17.21 23.45 26.16
CA PHE A 52 16.69 22.37 26.99
C PHE A 52 16.99 21.04 26.31
N ARG A 53 17.81 20.22 26.98
CA ARG A 53 18.07 18.85 26.55
C ARG A 53 17.08 17.93 27.25
N HIS A 54 16.26 17.29 26.44
CA HIS A 54 15.32 16.29 26.90
C HIS A 54 16.05 14.94 27.02
N GLY A 55 15.78 14.24 28.11
CA GLY A 55 16.24 12.88 28.32
C GLY A 55 15.31 11.87 27.65
N THR A 56 15.53 10.61 28.02
CA THR A 56 14.71 9.47 27.61
C THR A 56 13.26 9.64 28.10
N GLY A 57 12.28 9.37 27.24
CA GLY A 57 10.87 9.40 27.57
C GLY A 57 10.12 8.14 27.13
N PHE A 58 8.86 8.04 27.51
CA PHE A 58 7.95 7.00 27.00
C PHE A 58 6.75 7.64 26.28
N THR A 59 6.19 6.89 25.35
CA THR A 59 4.95 7.22 24.65
C THR A 59 4.00 6.03 24.71
N GLY A 60 2.70 6.32 24.74
CA GLY A 60 1.66 5.32 24.57
C GLY A 60 0.49 5.91 23.79
N PHE A 61 -0.11 5.09 22.95
CA PHE A 61 -1.31 5.47 22.20
C PHE A 61 -2.34 4.34 22.19
N GLY A 62 -3.59 4.75 22.04
CA GLY A 62 -4.69 3.86 21.67
C GLY A 62 -5.42 4.47 20.48
N ALA A 63 -5.67 3.66 19.46
CA ALA A 63 -6.35 4.09 18.26
C ALA A 63 -7.49 3.14 17.89
N PHE A 64 -8.55 3.72 17.36
CA PHE A 64 -9.61 3.00 16.67
C PHE A 64 -9.54 3.37 15.19
N GLY A 65 -9.50 2.36 14.33
CA GLY A 65 -9.33 2.57 12.90
C GLY A 65 -10.33 1.82 12.05
N TRP A 66 -10.41 2.25 10.80
CA TRP A 66 -11.19 1.62 9.75
C TRP A 66 -10.31 1.38 8.53
N GLY A 67 -10.25 0.14 8.07
CA GLY A 67 -9.58 -0.24 6.84
C GLY A 67 -10.54 -0.31 5.66
N PHE A 68 -10.15 0.25 4.52
CA PHE A 68 -10.99 0.31 3.32
C PHE A 68 -10.78 -0.87 2.37
N GLY A 69 -9.90 -1.83 2.70
CA GLY A 69 -9.63 -3.02 1.90
C GLY A 69 -8.76 -2.80 0.64
N ASN A 70 -8.40 -1.56 0.33
CA ASN A 70 -7.50 -1.19 -0.78
C ASN A 70 -6.10 -0.74 -0.30
N GLY A 71 -5.75 -1.08 0.94
CA GLY A 71 -4.54 -0.61 1.62
C GLY A 71 -4.70 0.73 2.34
N LEU A 72 -5.70 1.56 2.01
CA LEU A 72 -5.98 2.76 2.78
C LEU A 72 -6.63 2.43 4.12
N ARG A 73 -6.22 3.16 5.15
CA ARG A 73 -6.78 3.10 6.50
C ARG A 73 -6.93 4.52 7.07
N ALA A 74 -7.96 4.71 7.88
CA ALA A 74 -8.12 5.91 8.70
C ALA A 74 -8.14 5.51 10.17
N GLU A 75 -7.52 6.31 11.03
CA GLU A 75 -7.46 6.06 12.47
C GLU A 75 -7.78 7.33 13.26
N VAL A 76 -8.51 7.16 14.35
CA VAL A 76 -8.63 8.17 15.41
C VAL A 76 -7.83 7.68 16.59
N GLU A 77 -6.90 8.51 17.05
CA GLU A 77 -5.89 8.16 18.04
C GLU A 77 -5.95 9.08 19.24
N GLY A 78 -5.82 8.51 20.44
CA GLY A 78 -5.46 9.22 21.65
C GLY A 78 -4.03 8.87 22.05
N VAL A 79 -3.21 9.88 22.35
CA VAL A 79 -1.78 9.72 22.66
C VAL A 79 -1.42 10.38 23.98
N TYR A 80 -0.48 9.76 24.69
CA TYR A 80 0.15 10.27 25.88
C TYR A 80 1.67 10.11 25.77
N ASN A 81 2.41 11.20 25.95
CA ASN A 81 3.86 11.20 25.95
C ASN A 81 4.39 11.80 27.24
N TYR A 82 5.48 11.23 27.72
CA TYR A 82 6.21 11.68 28.89
C TYR A 82 7.70 11.74 28.55
N SER A 83 8.39 12.79 28.98
CA SER A 83 9.84 12.89 28.88
C SER A 83 10.44 13.57 30.11
N ASN A 84 11.62 13.12 30.53
CA ASN A 84 12.35 13.77 31.61
C ASN A 84 13.19 14.94 31.08
N ILE A 85 13.28 16.01 31.87
CA ILE A 85 14.16 17.16 31.58
C ILE A 85 15.29 17.13 32.60
N ASN A 86 16.49 16.80 32.11
CA ASN A 86 17.63 16.51 32.98
C ASN A 86 18.75 17.56 32.86
N HIS A 87 18.69 18.44 31.86
CA HIS A 87 19.72 19.44 31.65
C HIS A 87 19.20 20.68 30.90
N GLN A 88 19.45 21.85 31.48
CA GLN A 88 19.33 23.15 30.81
C GLN A 88 20.74 23.69 30.57
N GLY A 89 21.11 23.88 29.31
CA GLY A 89 22.38 24.47 28.87
C GLY A 89 22.19 25.89 28.32
N GLY A 90 23.28 26.58 28.01
CA GLY A 90 23.23 27.93 27.40
C GLY A 90 22.92 29.06 28.38
N THR A 91 22.92 28.80 29.69
CA THR A 91 22.79 29.84 30.73
C THR A 91 24.15 30.42 31.11
N SER A 92 24.21 31.71 31.45
CA SER A 92 25.46 32.40 31.85
C SER A 92 26.09 31.84 33.14
N VAL A 93 25.30 31.13 33.95
CA VAL A 93 25.75 30.42 35.14
C VAL A 93 25.33 28.94 35.02
N PRO A 94 26.23 27.97 35.27
CA PRO A 94 25.85 26.56 35.33
C PRO A 94 24.87 26.27 36.47
N GLY A 95 23.97 25.31 36.27
CA GLY A 95 23.00 24.89 37.27
C GLY A 95 22.55 23.45 37.09
N ARG A 96 21.86 22.92 38.12
CA ARG A 96 21.20 21.61 38.06
C ARG A 96 19.72 21.82 37.76
N THR A 97 19.23 21.19 36.70
CA THR A 97 17.83 21.26 36.28
C THR A 97 17.15 19.92 36.49
N ARG A 98 15.96 19.95 37.09
CA ARG A 98 15.09 18.77 37.19
C ARG A 98 13.67 19.16 36.81
N GLY A 99 13.10 18.41 35.88
CA GLY A 99 11.72 18.58 35.45
C GLY A 99 11.21 17.37 34.69
N SER A 100 9.94 17.45 34.30
CA SER A 100 9.32 16.50 33.40
C SER A 100 8.36 17.25 32.49
N ASP A 101 8.29 16.82 31.25
CA ASP A 101 7.36 17.31 30.25
C ASP A 101 6.38 16.19 29.89
N GLN A 102 5.10 16.54 29.92
CA GLN A 102 3.98 15.66 29.60
C GLN A 102 3.22 16.27 28.44
N SER A 103 2.89 15.46 27.44
CA SER A 103 2.00 15.90 26.36
C SER A 103 0.91 14.86 26.14
N TYR A 104 -0.33 15.29 26.00
CA TYR A 104 -1.45 14.40 25.70
C TYR A 104 -2.39 15.06 24.68
N GLY A 105 -3.10 14.26 23.90
CA GLY A 105 -4.01 14.79 22.91
C GLY A 105 -4.53 13.71 21.97
N GLY A 106 -5.01 14.14 20.81
CA GLY A 106 -5.58 13.24 19.83
C GLY A 106 -5.21 13.61 18.40
N PHE A 107 -5.16 12.58 17.56
CA PHE A 107 -4.84 12.67 16.15
C PHE A 107 -5.89 11.97 15.29
N ILE A 108 -6.04 12.47 14.07
CA ILE A 108 -6.67 11.73 12.98
C ILE A 108 -5.55 11.39 12.01
N ASN A 109 -5.41 10.10 11.71
CA ASN A 109 -4.37 9.59 10.82
C ASN A 109 -5.00 8.99 9.57
N VAL A 110 -4.28 9.14 8.46
CA VAL A 110 -4.50 8.39 7.23
C VAL A 110 -3.25 7.58 6.97
N LEU A 111 -3.42 6.27 6.81
CA LEU A 111 -2.34 5.33 6.58
C LEU A 111 -2.58 4.55 5.29
N TYR A 112 -1.50 4.08 4.71
CA TYR A 112 -1.48 3.25 3.52
C TYR A 112 -0.58 2.05 3.75
N ASP A 113 -1.16 0.86 3.67
CA ASP A 113 -0.47 -0.42 3.71
C ASP A 113 0.03 -0.76 2.32
N ILE A 114 1.34 -1.02 2.22
CA ILE A 114 2.03 -1.33 0.98
C ILE A 114 2.08 -2.85 0.86
N ASP A 115 1.41 -3.38 -0.17
CA ASP A 115 1.49 -4.80 -0.49
C ASP A 115 2.89 -5.13 -1.06
N LEU A 116 3.68 -5.93 -0.35
CA LEU A 116 4.99 -6.38 -0.84
C LEU A 116 4.89 -7.42 -1.96
N LYS A 117 3.75 -8.11 -2.11
CA LYS A 117 3.56 -9.12 -3.15
C LYS A 117 3.47 -8.53 -4.54
N GLN A 118 3.02 -7.27 -4.66
CA GLN A 118 3.06 -6.53 -5.93
C GLN A 118 4.50 -6.37 -6.46
N PHE A 119 5.50 -6.46 -5.57
CA PHE A 119 6.93 -6.41 -5.89
C PHE A 119 7.59 -7.80 -5.95
N GLY A 120 6.81 -8.89 -5.84
CA GLY A 120 7.33 -10.26 -5.88
C GLY A 120 7.99 -10.75 -4.59
N ILE A 121 7.78 -10.05 -3.47
CA ILE A 121 8.36 -10.40 -2.16
C ILE A 121 7.27 -11.04 -1.29
N ASP A 122 7.42 -12.34 -1.00
CA ASP A 122 6.51 -13.09 -0.13
C ASP A 122 7.08 -13.11 1.30
N ALA A 123 6.81 -12.04 2.06
CA ALA A 123 7.21 -11.92 3.46
C ALA A 123 5.97 -11.67 4.35
N PRO A 124 5.91 -12.24 5.57
CA PRO A 124 4.79 -12.06 6.50
C PRO A 124 4.84 -10.68 7.20
N VAL A 125 5.20 -9.64 6.46
CA VAL A 125 5.34 -8.28 6.93
C VAL A 125 4.62 -7.36 5.95
N THR A 126 3.84 -6.41 6.47
CA THR A 126 3.13 -5.40 5.69
C THR A 126 3.69 -4.03 6.10
N PRO A 127 4.60 -3.44 5.32
CA PRO A 127 5.06 -2.09 5.57
C PRO A 127 3.91 -1.11 5.32
N PHE A 128 3.86 -0.04 6.11
CA PHE A 128 2.87 1.00 5.96
C PHE A 128 3.45 2.38 6.24
N VAL A 129 2.85 3.38 5.61
CA VAL A 129 3.19 4.78 5.81
C VAL A 129 1.92 5.57 6.08
N GLY A 130 2.03 6.65 6.82
CA GLY A 130 0.87 7.46 7.18
C GLY A 130 1.24 8.87 7.56
N VAL A 131 0.22 9.70 7.57
CA VAL A 131 0.30 11.09 8.04
C VAL A 131 -0.90 11.37 8.91
N GLY A 132 -0.70 12.21 9.92
CA GLY A 132 -1.74 12.58 10.86
C GLY A 132 -1.71 14.06 11.19
N ALA A 133 -2.87 14.57 11.57
CA ALA A 133 -3.05 15.91 12.08
C ALA A 133 -3.92 15.87 13.33
N GLY A 134 -3.63 16.74 14.29
CA GLY A 134 -4.24 16.66 15.60
C GLY A 134 -3.97 17.87 16.46
N TYR A 135 -4.25 17.70 17.75
CA TYR A 135 -4.07 18.72 18.76
C TYR A 135 -3.45 18.10 20.01
N LEU A 136 -2.38 18.73 20.50
CA LEU A 136 -1.67 18.28 21.70
C LEU A 136 -1.68 19.38 22.76
N TRP A 137 -2.01 19.00 23.98
CA TRP A 137 -1.77 19.79 25.18
C TRP A 137 -0.45 19.36 25.79
N GLN A 138 0.44 20.32 25.98
CA GLN A 138 1.70 20.16 26.68
C GLN A 138 1.56 20.72 28.08
N HIS A 139 1.92 19.92 29.08
CA HIS A 139 1.96 20.29 30.48
C HIS A 139 3.41 20.14 30.98
N TYR A 140 4.04 21.28 31.26
CA TYR A 140 5.34 21.31 31.92
C TYR A 140 5.14 21.34 33.43
N ASN A 141 5.51 20.25 34.10
CA ASN A 141 5.66 20.27 35.54
C ASN A 141 6.73 21.30 35.94
N PRO A 142 6.60 21.99 37.09
CA PRO A 142 7.52 23.06 37.49
C PRO A 142 8.98 22.62 37.43
N THR A 143 9.64 22.94 36.33
CA THR A 143 11.04 22.60 36.07
C THR A 143 11.87 23.59 36.85
N THR A 144 12.59 23.08 37.85
CA THR A 144 13.39 23.91 38.76
C THR A 144 14.86 23.80 38.34
N THR A 145 15.47 24.95 38.06
CA THR A 145 16.90 25.07 37.82
C THR A 145 17.53 25.82 38.99
N THR A 146 18.41 25.15 39.73
CA THR A 146 19.21 25.77 40.79
C THR A 146 20.60 26.06 40.26
N TYR A 147 20.96 27.34 40.20
CA TYR A 147 22.24 27.81 39.70
C TYR A 147 23.30 27.77 40.80
N ASN A 148 24.56 27.60 40.43
CA ASN A 148 25.69 27.58 41.38
C ASN A 148 25.85 28.89 42.18
N ASN A 149 25.29 29.99 41.68
CA ASN A 149 25.22 31.30 42.33
C ASN A 149 24.25 31.32 43.54
N GLY A 150 23.34 30.35 43.66
CA GLY A 150 22.26 30.33 44.66
C GLY A 150 20.91 30.82 44.11
N ASN A 151 20.89 31.39 42.91
CA ASN A 151 19.66 31.72 42.18
C ASN A 151 18.86 30.45 41.84
N THR A 152 17.54 30.53 41.83
CA THR A 152 16.64 29.44 41.42
C THR A 152 15.61 29.94 40.41
N SER A 153 15.53 29.31 39.24
CA SER A 153 14.47 29.56 38.26
C SER A 153 13.47 28.41 38.23
N ARG A 154 12.18 28.73 38.08
CA ARG A 154 11.08 27.78 37.90
C ARG A 154 10.34 28.08 36.62
N LEU A 155 10.11 27.08 35.80
CA LEU A 155 9.30 27.16 34.58
C LEU A 155 8.15 26.17 34.66
N GLY A 156 6.94 26.62 34.38
CA GLY A 156 5.76 25.76 34.34
C GLY A 156 4.62 26.39 33.56
N GLY A 157 3.73 25.55 33.06
CA GLY A 157 2.56 25.99 32.30
C GLY A 157 1.98 24.88 31.43
N THR A 158 0.74 25.10 31.00
CA THR A 158 0.06 24.25 30.02
C THR A 158 -0.14 25.04 28.74
N ASN A 159 0.28 24.52 27.60
CA ASN A 159 0.02 25.12 26.30
C ASN A 159 -0.51 24.06 25.33
N GLY A 160 -1.61 24.38 24.65
CA GLY A 160 -2.18 23.55 23.60
C GLY A 160 -1.85 24.09 22.22
N GLY A 161 -1.58 23.22 21.26
CA GLY A 161 -1.33 23.61 19.89
C GLY A 161 -1.72 22.55 18.88
N PHE A 162 -1.86 23.00 17.64
CA PHE A 162 -1.94 22.11 16.48
C PHE A 162 -0.67 21.26 16.40
N ALA A 163 -0.83 19.98 16.06
CA ALA A 163 0.27 19.06 15.86
C ALA A 163 0.05 18.24 14.58
N TYR A 164 1.13 17.83 13.95
CA TYR A 164 1.12 16.92 12.81
C TYR A 164 2.09 15.78 13.07
N GLN A 165 1.82 14.63 12.45
CA GLN A 165 2.71 13.48 12.56
C GLN A 165 2.92 12.76 11.23
N GLY A 166 4.13 12.24 11.05
CA GLY A 166 4.46 11.27 10.00
C GLY A 166 4.68 9.90 10.63
N ILE A 167 4.09 8.87 10.03
CA ILE A 167 4.11 7.49 10.53
C ILE A 167 4.76 6.63 9.45
N VAL A 168 5.73 5.81 9.84
CA VAL A 168 6.28 4.74 9.01
C VAL A 168 6.38 3.51 9.88
N GLY A 169 5.88 2.38 9.42
CA GLY A 169 5.87 1.18 10.22
C GLY A 169 5.80 -0.10 9.39
N ALA A 170 5.77 -1.20 10.12
CA ALA A 170 5.61 -2.53 9.58
C ALA A 170 4.71 -3.34 10.52
N ALA A 171 3.71 -4.00 9.95
CA ALA A 171 2.84 -4.94 10.65
C ALA A 171 3.30 -6.38 10.35
N TYR A 172 3.48 -7.19 11.38
CA TYR A 172 3.88 -8.58 11.28
C TYR A 172 2.70 -9.47 11.62
N ASP A 173 2.41 -10.42 10.73
CA ASP A 173 1.38 -11.41 10.96
C ASP A 173 1.86 -12.43 12.00
N THR A 174 1.07 -12.68 13.03
CA THR A 174 1.40 -13.64 14.10
C THR A 174 0.79 -15.02 13.86
N GLY A 175 0.02 -15.21 12.78
CA GLY A 175 -0.74 -16.43 12.50
C GLY A 175 -2.07 -16.55 13.25
N ILE A 176 -2.44 -15.54 14.05
CA ILE A 176 -3.77 -15.45 14.68
C ILE A 176 -4.62 -14.55 13.77
N PRO A 177 -5.79 -15.02 13.29
CA PRO A 177 -6.65 -14.21 12.43
C PRO A 177 -6.97 -12.84 13.04
N GLY A 178 -6.67 -11.79 12.30
CA GLY A 178 -6.90 -10.40 12.71
C GLY A 178 -5.90 -9.82 13.70
N PHE A 179 -4.98 -10.61 14.27
CA PHE A 179 -3.99 -10.10 15.22
C PHE A 179 -2.63 -9.88 14.54
N GLN A 180 -2.09 -8.68 14.70
CA GLN A 180 -0.81 -8.28 14.14
C GLN A 180 0.02 -7.56 15.20
N ILE A 181 1.34 -7.77 15.16
CA ILE A 181 2.29 -6.96 15.92
C ILE A 181 2.79 -5.84 15.01
N THR A 182 2.80 -4.61 15.49
CA THR A 182 3.25 -3.46 14.70
C THR A 182 4.54 -2.88 15.27
N THR A 183 5.48 -2.52 14.40
CA THR A 183 6.60 -1.67 14.76
C THR A 183 6.47 -0.35 14.02
N GLU A 184 6.49 0.75 14.74
CA GLU A 184 6.21 2.07 14.19
C GLU A 184 7.28 3.06 14.59
N TYR A 185 7.68 3.86 13.61
CA TYR A 185 8.42 5.08 13.81
C TYR A 185 7.49 6.25 13.51
N ARG A 186 7.33 7.13 14.51
CA ARG A 186 6.51 8.33 14.37
C ARG A 186 7.34 9.56 14.61
N MET A 187 7.16 10.54 13.74
CA MET A 187 7.73 11.87 13.90
C MET A 187 6.59 12.84 14.15
N ILE A 188 6.52 13.39 15.36
CA ILE A 188 5.50 14.38 15.73
C ILE A 188 6.14 15.76 15.68
N GLY A 189 5.55 16.66 14.90
CA GLY A 189 5.89 18.07 14.83
C GLY A 189 4.81 18.91 15.48
N GLN A 190 5.21 19.83 16.36
CA GLN A 190 4.34 20.90 16.85
C GLN A 190 4.96 22.23 16.40
N PRO A 191 4.33 22.96 15.44
CA PRO A 191 4.77 24.30 15.11
C PRO A 191 4.77 25.16 16.37
N GLY A 192 5.82 25.95 16.55
CA GLY A 192 6.02 26.76 17.75
C GLY A 192 4.78 27.60 18.08
N SER A 193 4.56 27.87 19.37
CA SER A 193 3.41 28.68 19.80
C SER A 193 3.50 30.07 19.16
N PHE A 194 2.49 30.45 18.37
CA PHE A 194 2.37 31.82 17.84
C PHE A 194 2.03 32.85 18.93
N THR A 195 1.84 32.41 20.18
CA THR A 195 1.60 33.28 21.33
C THR A 195 2.92 33.59 22.02
N ASP A 196 3.29 34.87 21.96
CA ASP A 196 4.39 35.42 22.71
C ASP A 196 4.11 35.21 24.22
N GLY A 197 4.96 34.45 24.89
CA GLY A 197 4.95 34.22 26.33
C GLY A 197 4.13 33.04 26.87
N SER A 198 4.02 31.95 26.11
CA SER A 198 3.21 30.76 26.42
C SER A 198 3.52 30.05 27.76
N PHE A 199 4.72 30.18 28.32
CA PHE A 199 5.09 29.60 29.62
C PHE A 199 5.56 30.67 30.61
N THR A 200 5.14 30.56 31.87
CA THR A 200 5.58 31.49 32.93
C THR A 200 6.90 31.01 33.53
N SER A 201 7.91 31.89 33.56
CA SER A 201 9.17 31.68 34.27
C SER A 201 9.26 32.59 35.49
N THR A 202 9.67 32.03 36.63
CA THR A 202 9.93 32.80 37.86
C THR A 202 11.37 32.58 38.31
N ALA A 203 12.15 33.64 38.43
CA ALA A 203 13.49 33.63 39.00
C ALA A 203 13.47 34.14 40.43
N ASN A 204 14.14 33.44 41.34
CA ASN A 204 14.43 33.86 42.70
C ASN A 204 15.94 34.06 42.78
N TYR A 205 16.36 35.29 43.07
CA TYR A 205 17.77 35.64 43.17
C TYR A 205 18.26 35.43 44.61
N ALA A 206 19.53 35.07 44.78
CA ALA A 206 20.16 34.87 46.08
C ALA A 206 20.13 36.13 46.97
N ASN A 207 19.99 37.32 46.35
CA ASN A 207 19.82 38.60 47.04
C ASN A 207 18.37 38.86 47.54
N GLY A 208 17.46 37.90 47.39
CA GLY A 208 16.06 38.01 47.82
C GLY A 208 15.10 38.58 46.76
N ASN A 209 15.59 39.09 45.64
CA ASN A 209 14.75 39.63 44.57
C ASN A 209 14.02 38.50 43.83
N LYS A 210 12.85 38.82 43.28
CA LYS A 210 12.06 37.91 42.43
C LYS A 210 11.84 38.56 41.07
N GLY A 211 12.05 37.80 40.00
CA GLY A 211 11.70 38.20 38.64
C GLY A 211 10.65 37.27 38.06
N ARG A 212 9.73 37.80 37.26
CA ARG A 212 8.77 37.02 36.49
C ARG A 212 8.91 37.38 35.02
N GLY A 213 9.14 36.38 34.20
CA GLY A 213 9.23 36.52 32.76
C GLY A 213 8.40 35.47 32.04
N ASN A 214 8.45 35.51 30.72
CA ASN A 214 7.81 34.54 29.86
C ASN A 214 8.87 33.82 29.02
N THR A 215 8.65 32.53 28.77
CA THR A 215 9.54 31.71 27.94
C THR A 215 8.76 31.15 26.76
N ASN A 216 9.35 31.30 25.57
CA ASN A 216 8.88 30.68 24.34
C ASN A 216 9.86 29.59 23.92
N PHE A 217 9.32 28.50 23.37
CA PHE A 217 10.09 27.43 22.74
C PHE A 217 9.88 27.48 21.24
N ASP A 218 10.92 27.13 20.49
CA ASP A 218 10.87 26.94 19.05
C ASP A 218 10.12 25.67 18.64
N HIS A 219 10.22 25.30 17.35
CA HIS A 219 9.58 24.12 16.78
C HIS A 219 10.01 22.86 17.51
N ARG A 220 9.03 22.08 17.96
CA ARG A 220 9.29 20.82 18.64
C ARG A 220 9.17 19.66 17.67
N PHE A 221 10.22 18.86 17.60
CA PHE A 221 10.21 17.56 16.91
C PHE A 221 10.45 16.43 17.91
N ASN A 222 9.53 15.48 17.93
CA ASN A 222 9.64 14.25 18.71
C ASN A 222 9.78 13.06 17.77
N HIS A 223 10.73 12.19 18.07
CA HIS A 223 10.94 10.91 17.41
C HIS A 223 10.49 9.79 18.34
N GLN A 224 9.56 8.98 17.87
CA GLN A 224 8.95 7.92 18.65
C GLN A 224 9.19 6.58 17.98
N PHE A 225 9.59 5.60 18.78
CA PHE A 225 9.78 4.22 18.36
C PHE A 225 8.81 3.37 19.18
N ILE A 226 7.83 2.79 18.51
CA ILE A 226 6.67 2.17 19.16
C ILE A 226 6.57 0.71 18.73
N LEU A 227 6.28 -0.14 19.70
CA LEU A 227 5.80 -1.49 19.48
C LEU A 227 4.31 -1.51 19.83
N GLY A 228 3.49 -1.95 18.89
CA GLY A 228 2.04 -1.98 19.01
C GLY A 228 1.47 -3.36 18.76
N LEU A 229 0.22 -3.50 19.18
CA LEU A 229 -0.62 -4.66 18.96
C LEU A 229 -1.88 -4.17 18.27
N ARG A 230 -2.14 -4.73 17.09
CA ARG A 230 -3.32 -4.42 16.29
C ARG A 230 -4.24 -5.61 16.22
N TYR A 231 -5.53 -5.36 16.37
CA TYR A 231 -6.58 -6.37 16.20
C TYR A 231 -7.67 -5.88 15.26
N ALA A 232 -7.80 -6.52 14.10
CA ALA A 232 -8.85 -6.32 13.12
C ALA A 232 -10.03 -7.26 13.40
N PHE A 233 -11.22 -6.68 13.60
CA PHE A 233 -12.41 -7.45 13.98
C PHE A 233 -13.04 -8.20 12.82
N ASP A 234 -12.94 -7.65 11.61
CA ASP A 234 -13.56 -8.22 10.41
C ASP A 234 -12.49 -8.57 9.38
N THR A 235 -11.73 -9.64 9.64
CA THR A 235 -10.83 -10.18 8.61
C THR A 235 -11.65 -10.96 7.60
N ALA A 236 -12.31 -10.23 6.69
CA ALA A 236 -12.91 -10.85 5.52
C ALA A 236 -11.86 -11.77 4.88
N PRO A 237 -12.15 -13.09 4.74
CA PRO A 237 -11.20 -14.01 4.14
C PRO A 237 -10.76 -13.43 2.80
N PRO A 238 -9.45 -13.42 2.52
CA PRO A 238 -8.98 -12.86 1.28
C PRO A 238 -9.74 -13.50 0.12
N PRO A 239 -10.14 -12.70 -0.90
CA PRO A 239 -10.94 -13.21 -2.00
C PRO A 239 -10.26 -14.45 -2.55
N PRO A 240 -10.99 -15.57 -2.74
CA PRO A 240 -10.40 -16.80 -3.21
C PRO A 240 -9.58 -16.51 -4.47
N PRO A 241 -8.37 -17.11 -4.61
CA PRO A 241 -7.52 -16.90 -5.76
C PRO A 241 -8.37 -16.98 -7.03
N PRO A 242 -8.24 -16.04 -7.98
CA PRO A 242 -8.95 -16.14 -9.25
C PRO A 242 -8.75 -17.57 -9.76
N ALA A 243 -9.83 -18.32 -9.88
CA ALA A 243 -9.76 -19.69 -10.36
C ALA A 243 -8.94 -19.66 -11.65
N PRO A 244 -7.92 -20.53 -11.83
CA PRO A 244 -7.15 -20.56 -13.05
C PRO A 244 -8.16 -20.60 -14.19
N VAL A 245 -8.24 -19.51 -14.95
CA VAL A 245 -9.02 -19.50 -16.18
C VAL A 245 -8.34 -20.53 -17.04
N VAL A 246 -8.92 -21.73 -17.09
CA VAL A 246 -8.48 -22.77 -18.01
C VAL A 246 -8.64 -22.12 -19.37
N ALA A 247 -7.51 -21.67 -19.94
CA ALA A 247 -7.50 -21.07 -21.25
C ALA A 247 -8.21 -22.07 -22.16
N ALA A 248 -9.31 -21.62 -22.79
CA ALA A 248 -10.04 -22.45 -23.72
C ALA A 248 -9.01 -23.05 -24.71
N PRO A 249 -8.99 -24.38 -24.92
CA PRO A 249 -8.01 -25.00 -25.79
C PRO A 249 -7.97 -24.23 -27.11
N ALA A 250 -6.78 -23.77 -27.50
CA ALA A 250 -6.62 -23.03 -28.76
C ALA A 250 -7.22 -23.89 -29.89
N PRO A 251 -8.08 -23.32 -30.76
CA PRO A 251 -8.67 -24.08 -31.85
C PRO A 251 -7.54 -24.69 -32.69
N LEU A 252 -7.55 -26.01 -32.83
CA LEU A 252 -6.56 -26.73 -33.62
C LEU A 252 -6.58 -26.20 -35.07
N PRO A 253 -5.42 -26.08 -35.73
CA PRO A 253 -5.36 -25.60 -37.10
C PRO A 253 -6.15 -26.54 -38.02
N ALA A 254 -7.11 -25.98 -38.76
CA ALA A 254 -7.83 -26.70 -39.80
C ALA A 254 -6.85 -27.11 -40.91
N ARG A 255 -6.89 -28.38 -41.32
CA ARG A 255 -6.10 -28.88 -42.46
C ARG A 255 -6.90 -28.74 -43.74
N SER A 256 -6.33 -28.11 -44.76
CA SER A 256 -6.96 -27.94 -46.08
C SER A 256 -6.24 -28.77 -47.13
N TYR A 257 -7.00 -29.50 -47.95
CA TYR A 257 -6.48 -30.30 -49.05
C TYR A 257 -6.99 -29.73 -50.37
N LEU A 258 -6.08 -29.49 -51.32
CA LEU A 258 -6.42 -28.98 -52.65
C LEU A 258 -6.37 -30.13 -53.66
N VAL A 259 -7.50 -30.36 -54.35
CA VAL A 259 -7.65 -31.42 -55.35
C VAL A 259 -7.82 -30.79 -56.73
N PHE A 260 -6.91 -31.12 -57.65
CA PHE A 260 -6.97 -30.65 -59.03
C PHE A 260 -7.65 -31.68 -59.92
N PHE A 261 -8.47 -31.18 -60.83
CA PHE A 261 -9.10 -31.94 -61.91
C PHE A 261 -8.49 -31.53 -63.24
N ASP A 262 -8.43 -32.48 -64.17
CA ASP A 262 -8.09 -32.16 -65.54
C ASP A 262 -9.09 -31.17 -66.14
N TRP A 263 -8.65 -30.45 -67.17
CA TRP A 263 -9.47 -29.51 -67.91
C TRP A 263 -10.76 -30.17 -68.41
N ASP A 264 -11.90 -29.51 -68.16
CA ASP A 264 -13.25 -29.97 -68.50
C ASP A 264 -13.68 -31.34 -67.95
N LYS A 265 -12.97 -31.89 -66.94
CA LYS A 265 -13.33 -33.17 -66.32
C LYS A 265 -13.80 -33.00 -64.88
N SER A 266 -14.70 -33.90 -64.47
CA SER A 266 -15.10 -34.10 -63.07
C SER A 266 -14.63 -35.43 -62.48
N VAL A 267 -13.93 -36.26 -63.26
CA VAL A 267 -13.40 -37.54 -62.79
C VAL A 267 -12.10 -37.31 -62.02
N LEU A 268 -11.97 -37.94 -60.85
CA LEU A 268 -10.75 -37.87 -60.05
C LEU A 268 -9.60 -38.65 -60.70
N SER A 269 -8.49 -37.95 -60.96
CA SER A 269 -7.23 -38.58 -61.36
C SER A 269 -6.68 -39.50 -60.25
N ALA A 270 -5.73 -40.36 -60.58
CA ALA A 270 -5.10 -41.23 -59.57
C ALA A 270 -4.41 -40.42 -58.46
N ARG A 271 -3.81 -39.28 -58.80
CA ARG A 271 -3.19 -38.36 -57.84
C ARG A 271 -4.24 -37.65 -56.97
N ALA A 272 -5.35 -37.23 -57.56
CA ALA A 272 -6.47 -36.64 -56.83
C ALA A 272 -7.05 -37.62 -55.80
N ARG A 273 -7.22 -38.90 -56.18
CA ARG A 273 -7.68 -39.95 -55.24
C ARG A 273 -6.73 -40.15 -54.06
N GLN A 274 -5.41 -40.06 -54.26
CA GLN A 274 -4.46 -40.15 -53.14
C GLN A 274 -4.63 -39.02 -52.12
N ILE A 275 -4.86 -37.79 -52.59
CA ILE A 275 -5.07 -36.62 -51.72
C ILE A 275 -6.40 -36.75 -50.97
N VAL A 276 -7.45 -37.23 -51.64
CA VAL A 276 -8.75 -37.49 -51.00
C VAL A 276 -8.64 -38.60 -49.94
N ALA A 277 -7.88 -39.67 -50.21
CA ALA A 277 -7.64 -40.73 -49.25
C ALA A 277 -6.86 -40.23 -48.01
N GLU A 278 -5.86 -39.34 -48.20
CA GLU A 278 -5.15 -38.70 -47.09
C GLU A 278 -6.08 -37.82 -46.24
N ALA A 279 -6.97 -37.06 -46.89
CA ALA A 279 -8.00 -36.27 -46.22
C ALA A 279 -8.98 -37.17 -45.43
N ALA A 280 -9.42 -38.29 -46.01
CA ALA A 280 -10.29 -39.26 -45.36
C ALA A 280 -9.62 -39.86 -44.12
N GLN A 281 -8.37 -40.32 -44.22
CA GLN A 281 -7.62 -40.88 -43.09
C GLN A 281 -7.40 -39.86 -41.96
N ALA A 282 -7.08 -38.61 -42.32
CA ALA A 282 -6.94 -37.53 -41.35
C ALA A 282 -8.26 -37.23 -40.62
N SER A 283 -9.40 -37.32 -41.31
CA SER A 283 -10.73 -37.12 -40.72
C SER A 283 -11.18 -38.26 -39.80
N THR A 284 -10.63 -39.48 -39.97
CA THR A 284 -10.92 -40.61 -39.07
C THR A 284 -10.04 -40.60 -37.82
N HIS A 285 -8.78 -40.15 -37.94
CA HIS A 285 -7.82 -40.12 -36.83
C HIS A 285 -7.98 -38.91 -35.91
N VAL A 286 -8.35 -37.77 -36.49
CA VAL A 286 -8.72 -36.56 -35.75
C VAL A 286 -10.24 -36.52 -35.81
N GLN A 287 -10.96 -36.64 -34.69
CA GLN A 287 -12.42 -36.57 -34.67
C GLN A 287 -12.92 -35.22 -35.24
N THR A 288 -12.96 -35.08 -36.56
CA THR A 288 -13.40 -33.86 -37.24
C THR A 288 -14.91 -33.84 -37.23
N THR A 289 -15.49 -32.75 -36.72
CA THR A 289 -16.94 -32.58 -36.62
C THR A 289 -17.62 -32.28 -37.95
N ARG A 290 -16.88 -31.80 -38.96
CA ARG A 290 -17.41 -31.47 -40.30
C ARG A 290 -16.29 -31.35 -41.35
N ILE A 291 -16.51 -31.89 -42.55
CA ILE A 291 -15.66 -31.72 -43.73
C ILE A 291 -16.41 -30.84 -44.73
N GLU A 292 -15.79 -29.74 -45.16
CA GLU A 292 -16.36 -28.86 -46.18
C GLU A 292 -15.69 -29.13 -47.54
N VAL A 293 -16.49 -29.41 -48.57
CA VAL A 293 -16.00 -29.67 -49.93
C VAL A 293 -16.50 -28.57 -50.86
N ASN A 294 -15.59 -27.66 -51.21
CA ASN A 294 -15.87 -26.54 -52.11
C ASN A 294 -15.25 -26.79 -53.49
N GLY A 295 -16.08 -26.78 -54.54
CA GLY A 295 -15.63 -26.90 -55.92
C GLY A 295 -15.37 -25.52 -56.53
N TYR A 296 -14.19 -25.33 -57.13
CA TYR A 296 -13.86 -24.13 -57.90
C TYR A 296 -13.51 -24.50 -59.34
N THR A 297 -13.88 -23.61 -60.27
CA THR A 297 -13.57 -23.68 -61.69
C THR A 297 -12.90 -22.38 -62.11
N ASP A 298 -11.90 -22.48 -62.98
CA ASP A 298 -11.21 -21.31 -63.54
C ASP A 298 -12.10 -20.59 -64.55
N ASN A 299 -11.85 -19.30 -64.79
CA ASN A 299 -12.56 -18.45 -65.75
C ASN A 299 -12.36 -18.89 -67.21
N SER A 300 -11.51 -19.88 -67.47
CA SER A 300 -11.38 -20.56 -68.76
C SER A 300 -12.60 -21.45 -69.03
N ALA A 301 -13.74 -20.84 -69.33
CA ALA A 301 -14.93 -21.57 -69.73
C ALA A 301 -14.85 -21.99 -71.21
N ALA A 302 -15.40 -23.16 -71.55
CA ALA A 302 -15.54 -23.59 -72.95
C ALA A 302 -16.43 -22.64 -73.81
N HIS A 303 -17.15 -21.72 -73.17
CA HIS A 303 -18.04 -20.74 -73.81
C HIS A 303 -17.85 -19.34 -73.18
N PRO A 304 -17.80 -18.26 -73.98
CA PRO A 304 -17.72 -16.90 -73.44
C PRO A 304 -19.05 -16.42 -72.81
N GLY A 305 -18.95 -15.54 -71.81
CA GLY A 305 -20.07 -14.84 -71.19
C GLY A 305 -20.92 -15.69 -70.22
N PRO A 306 -22.19 -15.29 -69.94
CA PRO A 306 -23.03 -15.91 -68.90
C PRO A 306 -23.31 -17.41 -69.06
N ARG A 307 -23.10 -17.95 -70.28
CA ARG A 307 -23.20 -19.40 -70.55
C ARG A 307 -22.01 -20.16 -69.98
N GLY A 308 -20.81 -19.59 -70.06
CA GLY A 308 -19.60 -20.15 -69.47
C GLY A 308 -19.64 -20.18 -67.96
N GLU A 309 -20.16 -19.13 -67.33
CA GLU A 309 -20.34 -19.05 -65.88
C GLU A 309 -21.29 -20.14 -65.34
N LYS A 310 -22.44 -20.32 -65.99
CA LYS A 310 -23.38 -21.41 -65.65
C LYS A 310 -22.76 -22.80 -65.85
N TYR A 311 -21.96 -22.96 -66.91
CA TYR A 311 -21.25 -24.21 -67.17
C TYR A 311 -20.22 -24.52 -66.08
N ASN A 312 -19.42 -23.52 -65.71
CA ASN A 312 -18.39 -23.59 -64.68
C ASN A 312 -18.96 -23.90 -63.30
N LEU A 313 -20.13 -23.35 -62.96
CA LEU A 313 -20.85 -23.67 -61.73
C LEU A 313 -21.39 -25.12 -61.75
N GLY A 314 -21.92 -25.57 -62.88
CA GLY A 314 -22.34 -26.97 -63.03
C GLY A 314 -21.17 -27.94 -62.91
N LEU A 315 -20.01 -27.58 -63.46
CA LEU A 315 -18.80 -28.38 -63.39
C LEU A 315 -18.19 -28.39 -61.99
N SER A 316 -18.20 -27.28 -61.25
CA SER A 316 -17.75 -27.23 -59.86
C SER A 316 -18.59 -28.12 -58.95
N ASN A 317 -19.91 -28.13 -59.12
CA ASN A 317 -20.80 -29.02 -58.36
C ASN A 317 -20.51 -30.50 -58.65
N ARG A 318 -20.38 -30.89 -59.92
CA ARG A 318 -20.03 -32.29 -60.28
C ARG A 318 -18.68 -32.73 -59.72
N ARG A 319 -17.70 -31.82 -59.64
CA ARG A 319 -16.39 -32.06 -59.04
C ARG A 319 -16.49 -32.26 -57.52
N ALA A 320 -17.26 -31.41 -56.84
CA ALA A 320 -17.54 -31.55 -55.41
C ALA A 320 -18.26 -32.87 -55.11
N ASP A 321 -19.26 -33.25 -55.92
CA ASP A 321 -19.96 -34.54 -55.81
C ASP A 321 -19.01 -35.74 -55.99
N SER A 322 -18.05 -35.62 -56.91
CA SER A 322 -17.05 -36.67 -57.15
C SER A 322 -16.08 -36.82 -55.98
N VAL A 323 -15.64 -35.72 -55.36
CA VAL A 323 -14.83 -35.75 -54.12
C VAL A 323 -15.66 -36.34 -52.97
N LYS A 324 -16.91 -35.92 -52.82
CA LYS A 324 -17.83 -36.44 -51.79
C LYS A 324 -18.04 -37.94 -51.94
N ALA A 325 -18.27 -38.43 -53.15
CA ALA A 325 -18.44 -39.85 -53.41
C ALA A 325 -17.19 -40.66 -53.05
N GLU A 326 -15.99 -40.14 -53.35
CA GLU A 326 -14.74 -40.82 -53.01
C GLU A 326 -14.46 -40.77 -51.50
N LEU A 327 -14.72 -39.65 -50.81
CA LEU A 327 -14.62 -39.58 -49.34
C LEU A 327 -15.54 -40.60 -48.65
N ILE A 328 -16.76 -40.77 -49.14
CA ILE A 328 -17.69 -41.78 -48.62
C ILE A 328 -17.15 -43.19 -48.89
N ARG A 329 -16.57 -43.43 -50.07
CA ARG A 329 -15.93 -44.70 -50.42
C ARG A 329 -14.76 -45.03 -49.51
N ASP A 330 -14.00 -44.01 -49.10
CA ASP A 330 -12.84 -44.12 -48.22
C ASP A 330 -13.22 -44.16 -46.72
N GLY A 331 -14.53 -44.20 -46.40
CA GLY A 331 -15.04 -44.48 -45.06
C GLY A 331 -15.52 -43.27 -44.26
N VAL A 332 -15.61 -42.09 -44.87
CA VAL A 332 -16.17 -40.90 -44.20
C VAL A 332 -17.70 -40.97 -44.18
N PRO A 333 -18.37 -40.83 -43.02
CA PRO A 333 -19.83 -40.80 -42.96
C PRO A 333 -20.41 -39.65 -43.77
N ALA A 334 -21.46 -39.92 -44.58
CA ALA A 334 -22.11 -38.89 -45.38
C ALA A 334 -22.70 -37.72 -44.56
N SER A 335 -23.01 -37.96 -43.28
CA SER A 335 -23.46 -36.94 -42.33
C SER A 335 -22.36 -35.98 -41.87
N ALA A 336 -21.09 -36.30 -42.14
CA ALA A 336 -19.93 -35.48 -41.79
C ALA A 336 -19.42 -34.62 -42.97
N ILE A 337 -20.03 -34.72 -44.17
CA ILE A 337 -19.64 -34.03 -45.42
C ILE A 337 -20.73 -33.07 -45.91
#